data_AF-A0A5N9BCC6-F1
#
_entry.id   AF-A0A5N9BCC6-F1
#
_cell.length_a   1.000
_cell.length_b   1.000
_cell.length_c   1.000
_cell.angle_alpha   90.00
_cell.angle_beta   90.00
_cell.angle_gamma   90.00
#
_symmetry.space_group_name_H-M   'P 1'
#
loop_
_entity.id
_entity.type
_entity.pdbx_description
1 polymer ?
#
loop_
_entity_poly.entity_id
_entity_poly.type
_entity_poly.pdbx_seq_one_letter_code
_entity_poly.pdbx_strand_id
1 'polypeptide(L)'
;MILNSLRVLFSLPLKKTIKIIKFLRNPKLAYAWFIEFIDDKVITKKHRKYTNFNDISLLDYKKAINITTKTNLVKLNKIENKFPNFLSSKNKNLPNYSWAATNELAKLTYIITKLIKPKIVVETGVGPGMTSWSILKAMSENKKGHLYSIDLPTPNTKNMPEVGYLIPKSLKDRWNLLIGSSKKLLPNLLSELSEIDIFIHDSRHSFSNQMYEYETSWSSIKNQGFLISDDISNDAFINFSKKNDKEPILIKQNKNFPIGIIKK
;
A
#
# COMPACT_ATOMS: atom_id res chain seq x y z
N MET A 1 44.30 -8.08 19.64
CA MET A 1 43.19 -8.57 18.78
C MET A 1 42.23 -7.48 18.30
N ILE A 2 41.94 -6.40 19.06
CA ILE A 2 40.99 -5.36 18.65
C ILE A 2 41.55 -4.39 17.57
N LEU A 3 42.87 -4.16 17.55
CA LEU A 3 43.53 -3.24 16.60
C LEU A 3 43.59 -3.74 15.15
N ASN A 4 43.63 -5.05 14.91
CA ASN A 4 43.64 -5.61 13.55
C ASN A 4 42.25 -5.60 12.88
N SER A 5 41.17 -5.60 13.66
CA SER A 5 39.79 -5.54 13.17
C SER A 5 39.40 -4.16 12.64
N LEU A 6 40.04 -3.11 13.14
CA LEU A 6 39.80 -1.71 12.72
C LEU A 6 40.39 -1.40 11.34
N ARG A 7 41.46 -2.10 10.92
CA ARG A 7 42.08 -1.91 9.59
C ARG A 7 41.14 -2.28 8.43
N VAL A 8 40.23 -3.23 8.64
CA VAL A 8 39.24 -3.66 7.65
C VAL A 8 38.16 -2.60 7.43
N LEU A 9 37.89 -1.75 8.41
CA LEU A 9 37.00 -0.61 8.22
C LEU A 9 37.61 0.39 7.22
N PHE A 10 38.92 0.65 7.27
CA PHE A 10 39.57 1.62 6.37
C PHE A 10 39.67 1.16 4.90
N SER A 11 39.45 -0.12 4.58
CA SER A 11 39.39 -0.64 3.20
C SER A 11 37.99 -0.69 2.61
N LEU A 12 36.95 -0.43 3.42
CA LEU A 12 35.57 -0.41 2.95
C LEU A 12 35.23 0.97 2.36
N PRO A 13 34.40 1.03 1.29
CA PRO A 13 33.91 2.28 0.74
C PRO A 13 33.33 3.18 1.83
N LEU A 14 33.60 4.48 1.77
CA LEU A 14 33.22 5.46 2.81
C LEU A 14 31.74 5.38 3.22
N LYS A 15 30.84 5.04 2.28
CA LYS A 15 29.42 4.80 2.58
C LYS A 15 29.16 3.59 3.48
N LYS A 16 29.92 2.50 3.31
CA LYS A 16 29.82 1.27 4.12
C LYS A 16 30.40 1.49 5.52
N THR A 17 31.53 2.19 5.66
CA THR A 17 32.11 2.52 6.97
C THR A 17 31.20 3.42 7.79
N ILE A 18 30.64 4.48 7.19
CA ILE A 18 29.67 5.36 7.85
C ILE A 18 28.45 4.54 8.32
N LYS A 19 27.98 3.58 7.52
CA LYS A 19 26.85 2.72 7.88
C LYS A 19 27.18 1.80 9.07
N ILE A 20 28.38 1.22 9.11
CA ILE A 20 28.84 0.38 10.23
C ILE A 20 29.06 1.22 11.51
N ILE A 21 29.61 2.43 11.40
CA ILE A 21 29.76 3.34 12.54
C ILE A 21 28.39 3.77 13.08
N LYS A 22 27.43 4.08 12.21
CA LYS A 22 26.03 4.38 12.62
C LYS A 22 25.36 3.18 13.27
N PHE A 23 25.62 1.97 12.78
CA PHE A 23 25.15 0.71 13.35
C PHE A 23 25.67 0.53 14.79
N LEU A 24 26.95 0.81 15.03
CA LEU A 24 27.54 0.72 16.37
C LEU A 24 27.08 1.84 17.33
N ARG A 25 26.75 3.04 16.82
CA ARG A 25 26.30 4.18 17.65
C ARG A 25 24.86 4.07 18.15
N ASN A 26 24.01 3.24 17.56
CA ASN A 26 22.62 3.10 17.99
C ASN A 26 22.14 1.64 17.84
N PRO A 27 22.31 0.80 18.89
CA PRO A 27 22.05 -0.65 18.79
C PRO A 27 20.59 -0.97 18.47
N LYS A 28 19.63 -0.13 18.88
CA LYS A 28 18.21 -0.29 18.54
C LYS A 28 17.96 -0.08 17.04
N LEU A 29 18.53 0.97 16.46
CA LEU A 29 18.43 1.21 15.01
C LEU A 29 19.15 0.13 14.20
N ALA A 30 20.31 -0.30 14.66
CA ALA A 30 21.07 -1.40 14.07
C ALA A 30 20.28 -2.70 14.03
N TYR A 31 19.66 -3.06 15.16
CA TYR A 31 18.80 -4.23 15.26
C TYR A 31 17.60 -4.13 14.31
N ALA A 32 16.88 -2.99 14.30
CA ALA A 32 15.76 -2.77 13.39
C ALA A 32 16.16 -2.91 11.92
N TRP A 33 17.28 -2.31 11.52
CA TRP A 33 17.83 -2.44 10.16
C TRP A 33 18.24 -3.88 9.83
N PHE A 34 18.80 -4.61 10.79
CA PHE A 34 19.15 -6.00 10.58
C PHE A 34 17.90 -6.86 10.35
N ILE A 35 16.85 -6.67 11.16
CA ILE A 35 15.57 -7.37 10.98
C ILE A 35 14.95 -7.04 9.62
N GLU A 36 14.90 -5.76 9.24
CA GLU A 36 14.42 -5.34 7.91
C GLU A 36 15.25 -5.94 6.77
N PHE A 37 16.57 -6.01 6.94
CA PHE A 37 17.46 -6.63 5.97
C PHE A 37 17.19 -8.13 5.80
N ILE A 38 17.01 -8.86 6.91
CA ILE A 38 16.67 -10.28 6.88
C ILE A 38 15.32 -10.48 6.19
N ASP A 39 14.31 -9.67 6.53
CA ASP A 39 12.99 -9.74 5.91
C ASP A 39 13.07 -9.51 4.39
N ASP A 40 13.73 -8.45 3.94
CA ASP A 40 13.81 -8.15 2.50
C ASP A 40 14.67 -9.14 1.72
N LYS A 41 15.87 -9.46 2.23
CA LYS A 41 16.91 -10.15 1.45
C LYS A 41 16.86 -11.66 1.59
N VAL A 42 16.29 -12.17 2.68
CA VAL A 42 16.22 -13.61 2.95
C VAL A 42 14.77 -14.09 2.84
N ILE A 43 13.88 -13.58 3.70
CA ILE A 43 12.49 -14.08 3.80
C ILE A 43 11.73 -13.76 2.51
N THR A 44 11.58 -12.49 2.19
CA THR A 44 10.85 -12.02 1.00
C THR A 44 11.44 -12.62 -0.27
N LYS A 45 12.78 -12.66 -0.42
CA LYS A 45 13.43 -13.28 -1.58
C LYS A 45 13.10 -14.77 -1.74
N LYS A 46 12.98 -15.53 -0.64
CA LYS A 46 12.52 -16.92 -0.67
C LYS A 46 11.07 -17.00 -1.16
N HIS A 47 10.20 -16.15 -0.62
CA HIS A 47 8.77 -16.11 -0.93
C HIS A 47 8.46 -15.66 -2.38
N ARG A 48 9.32 -14.82 -2.98
CA ARG A 48 9.25 -14.45 -4.41
C ARG A 48 9.34 -15.63 -5.38
N LYS A 49 9.95 -16.75 -4.97
CA LYS A 49 10.07 -17.93 -5.85
C LYS A 49 8.74 -18.66 -6.05
N TYR A 50 7.78 -18.44 -5.15
CA TYR A 50 6.47 -19.06 -5.21
C TYR A 50 5.43 -18.19 -5.93
N THR A 51 5.84 -17.01 -6.43
CA THR A 51 5.02 -16.17 -7.30
C THR A 51 5.46 -16.35 -8.74
N ASN A 52 4.86 -17.31 -9.44
CA ASN A 52 4.87 -17.35 -10.90
C ASN A 52 3.47 -17.00 -11.40
N PHE A 53 3.26 -15.73 -11.77
CA PHE A 53 1.97 -15.28 -12.30
C PHE A 53 1.80 -15.58 -13.80
N ASN A 54 2.80 -16.18 -14.47
CA ASN A 54 2.70 -16.54 -15.88
C ASN A 54 1.58 -17.57 -16.13
N ASP A 55 1.30 -18.42 -15.15
CA ASP A 55 0.27 -19.46 -15.23
C ASP A 55 -1.09 -19.00 -14.67
N ILE A 56 -1.17 -17.79 -14.11
CA ILE A 56 -2.39 -17.25 -13.48
C ILE A 56 -3.02 -16.21 -14.41
N SER A 57 -4.30 -16.37 -14.74
CA SER A 57 -5.03 -15.42 -15.56
C SER A 57 -5.25 -14.11 -14.80
N LEU A 58 -4.43 -13.09 -15.10
CA LEU A 58 -4.61 -11.75 -14.57
C LEU A 58 -5.80 -11.08 -15.26
N LEU A 59 -6.72 -10.55 -14.46
CA LEU A 59 -7.91 -9.87 -14.96
C LEU A 59 -7.67 -8.38 -15.18
N ASP A 60 -8.46 -7.79 -16.08
CA ASP A 60 -8.66 -6.34 -16.08
C ASP A 60 -9.43 -5.90 -14.83
N TYR A 61 -9.13 -4.72 -14.28
CA TYR A 61 -9.75 -4.24 -13.05
C TYR A 61 -11.27 -4.13 -13.16
N LYS A 62 -11.85 -3.83 -14.35
CA LYS A 62 -13.32 -3.81 -14.53
C LYS A 62 -13.92 -5.20 -14.43
N LYS A 63 -13.25 -6.21 -14.97
CA LYS A 63 -13.68 -7.62 -14.83
C LYS A 63 -13.65 -8.04 -13.37
N ALA A 64 -12.59 -7.69 -12.64
CA ALA A 64 -12.51 -7.95 -11.20
C ALA A 64 -13.63 -7.26 -10.41
N ILE A 65 -13.94 -5.99 -10.72
CA ILE A 65 -15.06 -5.27 -10.09
C ILE A 65 -16.41 -5.91 -10.45
N ASN A 66 -16.60 -6.33 -11.70
CA ASN A 66 -17.81 -7.01 -12.13
C ASN A 66 -18.03 -8.31 -11.34
N ILE A 67 -16.99 -9.15 -11.19
CA ILE A 67 -17.06 -10.41 -10.43
C ILE A 67 -17.39 -10.13 -8.96
N THR A 68 -16.71 -9.17 -8.34
CA THR A 68 -16.85 -8.90 -6.89
C THR A 68 -18.12 -8.17 -6.48
N THR A 69 -18.64 -7.32 -7.36
CA THR A 69 -19.79 -6.44 -7.07
C THR A 69 -21.06 -6.79 -7.87
N LYS A 70 -20.98 -7.73 -8.82
CA LYS A 70 -22.05 -8.08 -9.77
C LYS A 70 -22.56 -6.86 -10.59
N THR A 71 -21.71 -5.86 -10.79
CA THR A 71 -22.07 -4.63 -11.53
C THR A 71 -21.77 -4.75 -13.03
N ASN A 72 -22.71 -4.37 -13.90
CA ASN A 72 -22.50 -4.42 -15.35
C ASN A 72 -21.45 -3.41 -15.88
N LEU A 73 -20.82 -3.75 -17.02
CA LEU A 73 -19.75 -2.96 -17.63
C LEU A 73 -20.19 -1.54 -18.04
N VAL A 74 -21.44 -1.37 -18.47
CA VAL A 74 -21.99 -0.05 -18.87
C VAL A 74 -21.94 0.93 -17.70
N LYS A 75 -22.37 0.48 -16.51
CA LYS A 75 -22.31 1.28 -15.28
C LYS A 75 -20.86 1.55 -14.85
N LEU A 76 -19.96 0.57 -14.99
CA LEU A 76 -18.53 0.77 -14.69
C LEU A 76 -17.91 1.85 -15.58
N ASN A 77 -18.15 1.79 -16.89
CA ASN A 77 -17.67 2.81 -17.84
C ASN A 77 -18.23 4.20 -17.52
N LYS A 78 -19.51 4.30 -17.14
CA LYS A 78 -20.11 5.59 -16.73
C LYS A 78 -19.46 6.18 -15.48
N ILE A 79 -19.04 5.33 -14.53
CA ILE A 79 -18.31 5.78 -13.34
C ILE A 79 -16.88 6.18 -13.71
N GLU A 80 -16.17 5.34 -14.46
CA GLU A 80 -14.79 5.60 -14.89
C GLU A 80 -14.66 6.89 -15.71
N ASN A 81 -15.64 7.24 -16.54
CA ASN A 81 -15.63 8.50 -17.29
C ASN A 81 -15.62 9.76 -16.40
N LYS A 82 -15.94 9.63 -15.10
CA LYS A 82 -15.84 10.70 -14.11
C LYS A 82 -14.55 10.66 -13.30
N PHE A 83 -13.69 9.68 -13.54
CA PHE A 83 -12.44 9.51 -12.83
C PHE A 83 -11.53 10.73 -13.04
N PRO A 84 -10.94 11.29 -11.97
CA PRO A 84 -10.10 12.47 -12.09
C PRO A 84 -8.82 12.17 -12.87
N ASN A 85 -8.40 13.12 -13.70
CA ASN A 85 -7.06 13.14 -14.27
C ASN A 85 -6.08 13.62 -13.19
N PHE A 86 -5.31 12.71 -12.57
CA PHE A 86 -4.31 13.11 -11.56
C PHE A 86 -3.15 13.89 -12.16
N LEU A 87 -2.84 13.68 -13.45
CA LEU A 87 -1.80 14.36 -14.18
C LEU A 87 -2.32 15.65 -14.84
N SER A 88 -2.25 16.77 -14.11
CA SER A 88 -2.25 18.10 -14.73
C SER A 88 -0.84 18.47 -15.19
N SER A 89 -0.69 19.46 -16.09
CA SER A 89 0.64 20.00 -16.48
C SER A 89 1.47 20.43 -15.26
N LYS A 90 0.80 20.90 -14.20
CA LYS A 90 1.38 21.26 -12.91
C LYS A 90 1.93 20.05 -12.14
N ASN A 91 1.28 18.89 -12.24
CA ASN A 91 1.63 17.70 -11.46
C ASN A 91 2.75 16.86 -12.11
N LYS A 92 2.92 16.94 -13.43
CA LYS A 92 3.97 16.23 -14.18
C LYS A 92 5.40 16.60 -13.75
N ASN A 93 5.60 17.82 -13.26
CA ASN A 93 6.90 18.31 -12.82
C ASN A 93 7.14 18.10 -11.32
N LEU A 94 6.21 17.46 -10.59
CA LEU A 94 6.37 17.23 -9.16
C LEU A 94 7.39 16.12 -8.92
N PRO A 95 8.30 16.31 -7.94
CA PRO A 95 9.27 15.28 -7.59
C PRO A 95 8.57 14.00 -7.13
N ASN A 96 9.15 12.84 -7.45
CA ASN A 96 8.72 11.52 -6.97
C ASN A 96 7.29 11.09 -7.35
N TYR A 97 6.71 11.66 -8.41
CA TYR A 97 5.48 11.11 -9.01
C TYR A 97 5.66 9.64 -9.45
N SER A 98 6.88 9.20 -9.72
CA SER A 98 7.21 7.80 -10.03
C SER A 98 6.91 6.79 -8.91
N TRP A 99 6.70 7.26 -7.67
CA TRP A 99 6.26 6.43 -6.54
C TRP A 99 4.74 6.47 -6.33
N ALA A 100 3.99 7.12 -7.23
CA ALA A 100 2.55 7.07 -7.20
C ALA A 100 2.04 5.67 -7.61
N ALA A 101 0.87 5.32 -7.08
CA ALA A 101 0.12 4.14 -7.51
C ALA A 101 -0.13 4.14 -9.02
N THR A 102 -0.38 2.95 -9.56
CA THR A 102 -0.78 2.80 -10.96
C THR A 102 -2.16 3.39 -11.23
N ASN A 103 -2.44 3.69 -12.49
CA ASN A 103 -3.79 4.10 -12.90
C ASN A 103 -4.81 2.99 -12.63
N GLU A 104 -4.42 1.73 -12.74
CA GLU A 104 -5.29 0.58 -12.46
C GLU A 104 -5.71 0.55 -10.99
N LEU A 105 -4.79 0.73 -10.04
CA LEU A 105 -5.11 0.78 -8.61
C LEU A 105 -5.98 1.99 -8.26
N ALA A 106 -5.63 3.15 -8.80
CA ALA A 106 -6.39 4.38 -8.60
C ALA A 106 -7.84 4.26 -9.14
N LYS A 107 -8.01 3.71 -10.36
CA LYS A 107 -9.34 3.46 -10.94
C LYS A 107 -10.12 2.41 -10.17
N LEU A 108 -9.47 1.32 -9.78
CA LEU A 108 -10.06 0.25 -8.98
C LEU A 108 -10.67 0.82 -7.69
N THR A 109 -9.87 1.56 -6.92
CA THR A 109 -10.27 2.13 -5.62
C THR A 109 -11.34 3.21 -5.77
N TYR A 110 -11.25 4.08 -6.79
CA TYR A 110 -12.32 5.04 -7.10
C TYR A 110 -13.66 4.33 -7.41
N ILE A 111 -13.65 3.37 -8.34
CA ILE A 111 -14.89 2.72 -8.80
C ILE A 111 -15.50 1.88 -7.67
N ILE A 112 -14.71 1.10 -6.92
CA ILE A 112 -15.21 0.33 -5.78
C ILE A 112 -15.83 1.28 -4.74
N THR A 113 -15.16 2.38 -4.41
CA THR A 113 -15.69 3.36 -3.45
C THR A 113 -17.01 3.99 -3.95
N LYS A 114 -17.11 4.31 -5.25
CA LYS A 114 -18.34 4.81 -5.89
C LYS A 114 -19.50 3.82 -5.80
N LEU A 115 -19.23 2.53 -5.99
CA LEU A 115 -20.25 1.49 -5.99
C LEU A 115 -20.71 1.10 -4.59
N ILE A 116 -19.75 0.83 -3.70
CA ILE A 116 -20.00 0.28 -2.37
C ILE A 116 -20.41 1.37 -1.37
N LYS A 117 -19.98 2.62 -1.60
CA LYS A 117 -20.23 3.76 -0.71
C LYS A 117 -19.82 3.46 0.74
N PRO A 118 -18.54 3.08 0.96
CA PRO A 118 -18.04 2.69 2.28
C PRO A 118 -18.21 3.82 3.29
N LYS A 119 -18.43 3.46 4.56
CA LYS A 119 -18.40 4.38 5.69
C LYS A 119 -16.94 4.66 6.10
N ILE A 120 -16.10 3.63 6.15
CA ILE A 120 -14.70 3.72 6.61
C ILE A 120 -13.80 2.94 5.65
N VAL A 121 -12.79 3.63 5.13
CA VAL A 121 -11.68 3.02 4.40
C VAL A 121 -10.40 3.26 5.18
N VAL A 122 -9.58 2.21 5.32
CA VAL A 122 -8.24 2.31 5.90
C VAL A 122 -7.22 1.96 4.84
N GLU A 123 -6.18 2.78 4.66
CA GLU A 123 -5.06 2.48 3.78
C GLU A 123 -3.71 2.61 4.49
N THR A 124 -2.72 1.87 3.98
CA THR A 124 -1.32 1.98 4.40
C THR A 124 -0.45 2.24 3.18
N GLY A 125 0.50 3.17 3.27
CA GLY A 125 1.29 3.62 2.13
C GLY A 125 0.51 4.59 1.25
N VAL A 126 0.78 5.88 1.43
CA VAL A 126 0.09 6.99 0.76
C VAL A 126 0.96 7.57 -0.34
N GLY A 127 2.26 7.74 -0.05
CA GLY A 127 3.22 8.36 -0.95
C GLY A 127 2.72 9.72 -1.44
N PRO A 128 2.66 9.95 -2.77
CA PRO A 128 2.09 11.17 -3.34
C PRO A 128 0.59 11.39 -3.06
N GLY A 129 -0.18 10.34 -2.77
CA GLY A 129 -1.63 10.41 -2.47
C GLY A 129 -2.57 10.20 -3.66
N MET A 130 -2.13 9.49 -4.72
CA MET A 130 -2.97 9.20 -5.89
C MET A 130 -4.14 8.25 -5.55
N THR A 131 -3.87 7.19 -4.78
CA THR A 131 -4.90 6.27 -4.28
C THR A 131 -5.83 6.98 -3.30
N SER A 132 -5.28 7.73 -2.33
CA SER A 132 -6.06 8.52 -1.38
C SER A 132 -6.97 9.53 -2.06
N TRP A 133 -6.47 10.26 -3.06
CA TRP A 133 -7.28 11.19 -3.85
C TRP A 133 -8.41 10.45 -4.57
N SER A 134 -8.14 9.31 -5.20
CA SER A 134 -9.16 8.48 -5.83
C SER A 134 -10.31 8.15 -4.88
N ILE A 135 -9.98 7.67 -3.68
CA ILE A 135 -10.97 7.29 -2.66
C ILE A 135 -11.75 8.51 -2.17
N LEU A 136 -11.05 9.58 -1.78
CA LEU A 136 -11.66 10.80 -1.25
C LEU A 136 -12.56 11.49 -2.29
N LYS A 137 -12.15 11.50 -3.56
CA LYS A 137 -12.98 12.03 -4.65
C LYS A 137 -14.29 11.24 -4.76
N ALA A 138 -14.22 9.91 -4.73
CA ALA A 138 -15.40 9.06 -4.76
C ALA A 138 -16.31 9.28 -3.54
N MET A 139 -15.73 9.40 -2.35
CA MET A 139 -16.47 9.68 -1.10
C MET A 139 -17.17 11.03 -1.12
N SER A 140 -16.47 12.08 -1.58
CA SER A 140 -17.01 13.43 -1.72
C SER A 140 -18.22 13.44 -2.65
N GLU A 141 -18.12 12.80 -3.82
CA GLU A 141 -19.26 12.69 -4.74
C GLU A 141 -20.39 11.81 -4.21
N ASN A 142 -20.09 10.81 -3.39
CA ASN A 142 -21.08 9.98 -2.71
C ASN A 142 -21.70 10.69 -1.50
N LYS A 143 -21.13 11.81 -1.06
CA LYS A 143 -21.44 12.50 0.20
C LYS A 143 -21.37 11.57 1.42
N LYS A 144 -20.50 10.56 1.36
CA LYS A 144 -20.38 9.50 2.38
C LYS A 144 -18.98 8.94 2.42
N GLY A 145 -18.54 8.62 3.62
CA GLY A 145 -17.29 7.92 3.88
C GLY A 145 -16.24 8.81 4.52
N HIS A 146 -15.28 8.15 5.16
CA HIS A 146 -14.08 8.73 5.73
C HIS A 146 -12.88 7.82 5.43
N LEU A 147 -11.75 8.43 5.06
CA LEU A 147 -10.50 7.73 4.80
C LEU A 147 -9.52 7.96 5.94
N TYR A 148 -9.01 6.87 6.50
CA TYR A 148 -7.88 6.89 7.42
C TYR A 148 -6.66 6.30 6.72
N SER A 149 -5.56 7.03 6.70
CA SER A 149 -4.34 6.59 6.05
C SER A 149 -3.19 6.55 7.05
N ILE A 150 -2.30 5.57 6.89
CA ILE A 150 -1.05 5.49 7.64
C ILE A 150 0.12 5.51 6.67
N ASP A 151 1.10 6.37 6.92
CA ASP A 151 2.36 6.37 6.18
C ASP A 151 3.54 6.79 7.08
N LEU A 152 4.74 6.44 6.67
CA LEU A 152 5.96 6.95 7.26
C LEU A 152 6.13 8.44 6.92
N PRO A 153 6.79 9.23 7.78
CA PRO A 153 7.16 10.59 7.42
C PRO A 153 8.04 10.57 6.16
N THR A 154 7.85 11.55 5.27
CA THR A 154 8.75 11.68 4.13
C THR A 154 10.20 11.83 4.62
N PRO A 155 11.18 11.12 4.04
CA PRO A 155 12.56 11.25 4.43
C PRO A 155 12.97 12.73 4.41
N ASN A 156 13.56 13.21 5.51
CA ASN A 156 13.94 14.62 5.71
C ASN A 156 15.07 15.02 4.76
N THR A 157 14.73 15.14 3.48
CA THR A 157 15.52 15.70 2.41
C THR A 157 14.86 17.02 2.06
N LYS A 158 15.64 18.09 1.92
CA LYS A 158 15.16 19.48 1.81
C LYS A 158 14.09 19.74 0.72
N ASN A 159 13.84 18.79 -0.18
CA ASN A 159 13.00 18.96 -1.36
C ASN A 159 11.90 17.89 -1.51
N MET A 160 11.63 17.07 -0.49
CA MET A 160 10.53 16.11 -0.57
C MET A 160 9.23 16.72 -0.05
N PRO A 161 8.14 16.71 -0.86
CA PRO A 161 6.85 17.17 -0.40
C PRO A 161 6.30 16.27 0.71
N GLU A 162 5.34 16.79 1.48
CA GLU A 162 4.64 16.04 2.52
C GLU A 162 3.84 14.87 1.92
N VAL A 163 3.59 13.84 2.73
CA VAL A 163 2.74 12.71 2.34
C VAL A 163 1.36 13.20 1.88
N GLY A 164 0.89 12.68 0.74
CA GLY A 164 -0.40 13.05 0.18
C GLY A 164 -0.45 14.45 -0.44
N TYR A 165 0.68 15.00 -0.88
CA TYR A 165 0.74 16.33 -1.50
C TYR A 165 -0.09 16.49 -2.79
N LEU A 166 -0.46 15.39 -3.47
CA LEU A 166 -1.38 15.45 -4.62
C LEU A 166 -2.84 15.68 -4.20
N ILE A 167 -3.20 15.45 -2.93
CA ILE A 167 -4.59 15.49 -2.48
C ILE A 167 -5.05 16.95 -2.38
N PRO A 168 -6.09 17.36 -3.15
CA PRO A 168 -6.64 18.70 -3.08
C PRO A 168 -7.16 19.05 -1.68
N LYS A 169 -6.94 20.30 -1.24
CA LYS A 169 -7.40 20.78 0.08
C LYS A 169 -8.91 20.57 0.31
N SER A 170 -9.72 20.69 -0.74
CA SER A 170 -11.18 20.50 -0.69
C SER A 170 -11.64 19.07 -0.40
N LEU A 171 -10.73 18.09 -0.45
CA LEU A 171 -11.04 16.67 -0.15
C LEU A 171 -10.50 16.23 1.21
N LYS A 172 -9.73 17.07 1.90
CA LYS A 172 -9.08 16.73 3.17
C LYS A 172 -10.04 16.76 4.37
N ASP A 173 -11.27 17.23 4.20
CA ASP A 173 -12.32 17.24 5.23
C ASP A 173 -12.74 15.83 5.68
N ARG A 174 -12.52 14.82 4.83
CA ARG A 174 -12.86 13.40 5.08
C ARG A 174 -11.62 12.52 5.19
N TRP A 175 -10.48 13.12 5.51
CA TRP A 175 -9.19 12.43 5.51
C TRP A 175 -8.45 12.62 6.84
N ASN A 176 -8.05 11.51 7.45
CA ASN A 176 -7.16 11.50 8.59
C ASN A 176 -5.87 10.76 8.24
N LEU A 177 -4.74 11.46 8.28
CA LEU A 177 -3.42 10.88 8.06
C LEU A 177 -2.70 10.69 9.41
N LEU A 178 -2.30 9.46 9.70
CA LEU A 178 -1.46 9.12 10.84
C LEU A 178 -0.03 8.87 10.36
N ILE A 179 0.93 9.62 10.91
CA ILE A 179 2.34 9.51 10.53
C ILE A 179 3.07 8.55 11.46
N GLY A 180 3.54 7.42 10.91
CA GLY A 180 4.33 6.43 11.64
C GLY A 180 4.26 5.03 11.03
N SER A 181 4.85 4.07 11.72
CA SER A 181 4.83 2.67 11.28
C SER A 181 3.44 2.06 11.42
N SER A 182 2.92 1.46 10.35
CA SER A 182 1.68 0.68 10.37
C SER A 182 1.68 -0.42 11.42
N LYS A 183 2.83 -1.09 11.66
CA LYS A 183 2.99 -2.06 12.75
C LYS A 183 2.66 -1.54 14.15
N LYS A 184 2.72 -0.22 14.34
CA LYS A 184 2.37 0.43 15.62
C LYS A 184 0.97 1.06 15.57
N LEU A 185 0.64 1.71 14.47
CA LEU A 185 -0.55 2.55 14.37
C LEU A 185 -1.80 1.77 13.94
N LEU A 186 -1.65 0.77 13.06
CA LEU A 186 -2.78 0.04 12.50
C LEU A 186 -3.62 -0.69 13.56
N PRO A 187 -3.04 -1.43 14.54
CA PRO A 187 -3.85 -2.11 15.56
C PRO A 187 -4.68 -1.14 16.40
N ASN A 188 -4.09 -0.03 16.82
CA ASN A 188 -4.78 0.97 17.64
C ASN A 188 -5.90 1.65 16.86
N LEU A 189 -5.62 2.05 15.61
CA LEU A 189 -6.61 2.65 14.73
C LEU A 189 -7.80 1.71 14.50
N LEU A 190 -7.54 0.43 14.22
CA LEU A 190 -8.61 -0.55 14.01
C LEU A 190 -9.41 -0.83 15.28
N SER A 191 -8.77 -0.83 16.45
CA SER A 191 -9.47 -0.92 17.73
C SER A 191 -10.41 0.27 17.96
N GLU A 192 -10.01 1.48 17.60
CA GLU A 192 -10.84 2.69 17.72
C GLU A 192 -12.02 2.66 16.74
N LEU A 193 -11.78 2.24 15.49
CA LEU A 193 -12.80 2.19 14.45
C LEU A 193 -13.78 1.02 14.63
N SER A 194 -13.35 -0.06 15.31
CA SER A 194 -14.05 -1.33 15.53
C SER A 194 -14.35 -2.13 14.26
N GLU A 195 -14.96 -1.52 13.25
CA GLU A 195 -15.33 -2.14 11.99
C GLU A 195 -15.01 -1.20 10.81
N ILE A 196 -14.46 -1.76 9.73
CA ILE A 196 -14.11 -1.04 8.49
C ILE A 196 -14.72 -1.71 7.26
N ASP A 197 -14.98 -0.94 6.20
CA ASP A 197 -15.54 -1.48 4.95
C ASP A 197 -14.46 -2.01 4.01
N ILE A 198 -13.32 -1.30 3.92
CA ILE A 198 -12.24 -1.59 2.99
C ILE A 198 -10.89 -1.35 3.67
N PHE A 199 -9.98 -2.30 3.53
CA PHE A 199 -8.56 -2.12 3.82
C PHE A 199 -7.73 -2.14 2.53
N ILE A 200 -6.75 -1.24 2.43
CA ILE A 200 -5.86 -1.12 1.26
C ILE A 200 -4.40 -1.16 1.72
N HIS A 201 -3.62 -2.08 1.17
CA HIS A 201 -2.18 -2.17 1.34
C HIS A 201 -1.45 -1.58 0.13
N ASP A 202 -0.60 -0.60 0.36
CA ASP A 202 0.36 -0.05 -0.62
C ASP A 202 1.64 0.44 0.10
N SER A 203 1.96 -0.18 1.25
CA SER A 203 3.08 0.21 2.11
C SER A 203 4.36 -0.54 1.74
N ARG A 204 4.97 -1.27 2.68
CA ARG A 204 6.16 -2.09 2.41
C ARG A 204 5.73 -3.47 1.90
N HIS A 205 6.19 -3.82 0.70
CA HIS A 205 5.90 -5.12 0.06
C HIS A 205 6.84 -6.27 0.48
N SER A 206 7.33 -6.27 1.72
CA SER A 206 8.00 -7.45 2.27
C SER A 206 6.95 -8.49 2.68
N PHE A 207 7.30 -9.77 2.58
CA PHE A 207 6.37 -10.85 2.93
C PHE A 207 5.80 -10.66 4.34
N SER A 208 6.66 -10.39 5.32
CA SER A 208 6.23 -10.24 6.71
C SER A 208 5.38 -9.00 6.94
N ASN A 209 5.62 -7.90 6.22
CA ASN A 209 4.79 -6.69 6.38
C ASN A 209 3.41 -6.86 5.74
N GLN A 210 3.36 -7.38 4.51
CA GLN A 210 2.11 -7.70 3.83
C GLN A 210 1.25 -8.64 4.66
N MET A 211 1.80 -9.79 5.08
CA MET A 211 1.06 -10.74 5.91
C MET A 211 0.56 -10.11 7.21
N TYR A 212 1.42 -9.35 7.90
CA TYR A 212 1.04 -8.67 9.14
C TYR A 212 -0.14 -7.72 8.95
N GLU A 213 -0.11 -6.85 7.94
CA GLU A 213 -1.19 -5.88 7.70
C GLU A 213 -2.48 -6.55 7.26
N TYR A 214 -2.41 -7.63 6.46
CA TYR A 214 -3.58 -8.41 6.09
C TYR A 214 -4.22 -9.05 7.32
N GLU A 215 -3.43 -9.77 8.14
CA GLU A 215 -3.95 -10.45 9.33
C GLU A 215 -4.50 -9.47 10.36
N THR A 216 -3.82 -8.33 10.57
CA THR A 216 -4.24 -7.30 11.51
C THR A 216 -5.56 -6.67 11.08
N SER A 217 -5.69 -6.31 9.81
CA SER A 217 -6.91 -5.65 9.28
C SER A 217 -8.09 -6.59 9.11
N TRP A 218 -7.85 -7.87 8.80
CA TRP A 218 -8.91 -8.81 8.41
C TRP A 218 -10.02 -8.95 9.43
N SER A 219 -9.68 -8.96 10.72
CA SER A 219 -10.65 -9.09 11.80
C SER A 219 -11.65 -7.94 11.83
N SER A 220 -11.20 -6.72 11.54
CA SER A 220 -12.02 -5.50 11.54
C SER A 220 -12.74 -5.24 10.21
N ILE A 221 -12.34 -5.88 9.11
CA ILE A 221 -13.09 -5.79 7.86
C ILE A 221 -14.45 -6.46 8.06
N LYS A 222 -15.53 -5.76 7.75
CA LYS A 222 -16.89 -6.31 7.86
C LYS A 222 -17.16 -7.43 6.84
N ASN A 223 -18.22 -8.19 7.07
CA ASN A 223 -18.73 -9.12 6.06
C ASN A 223 -19.09 -8.37 4.77
N GLN A 224 -18.74 -8.93 3.62
CA GLN A 224 -18.82 -8.31 2.28
C GLN A 224 -17.89 -7.10 2.09
N GLY A 225 -17.00 -6.83 3.03
CA GLY A 225 -15.93 -5.84 2.91
C GLY A 225 -14.78 -6.31 2.05
N PHE A 226 -13.80 -5.45 1.82
CA PHE A 226 -12.72 -5.69 0.87
C PHE A 226 -11.34 -5.54 1.49
N LEU A 227 -10.43 -6.43 1.10
CA LEU A 227 -8.99 -6.26 1.24
C LEU A 227 -8.41 -6.11 -0.15
N ILE A 228 -7.72 -4.99 -0.39
CA ILE A 228 -7.04 -4.69 -1.67
C ILE A 228 -5.55 -4.54 -1.38
N SER A 229 -4.68 -5.10 -2.22
CA SER A 229 -3.23 -4.94 -2.09
C SER A 229 -2.61 -4.53 -3.41
N ASP A 230 -1.81 -3.47 -3.40
CA ASP A 230 -0.83 -3.23 -4.46
C ASP A 230 0.32 -4.24 -4.37
N ASP A 231 1.00 -4.39 -5.50
CA ASP A 231 2.27 -5.10 -5.65
C ASP A 231 2.33 -6.43 -4.88
N ILE A 232 1.55 -7.42 -5.34
CA ILE A 232 1.69 -8.82 -4.90
C ILE A 232 2.99 -9.37 -5.47
N SER A 233 4.10 -8.98 -4.84
CA SER A 233 5.45 -9.32 -5.28
C SER A 233 5.96 -10.61 -4.66
N ASN A 234 5.22 -11.22 -3.75
CA ASN A 234 5.52 -12.48 -3.06
C ASN A 234 4.19 -13.20 -2.73
N ASP A 235 4.26 -14.40 -2.18
CA ASP A 235 3.09 -15.27 -1.96
C ASP A 235 2.26 -14.91 -0.71
N ALA A 236 2.55 -13.82 0.01
CA ALA A 236 1.81 -13.42 1.22
C ALA A 236 0.31 -13.28 0.97
N PHE A 237 -0.09 -12.61 -0.12
CA PHE A 237 -1.51 -12.41 -0.44
C PHE A 237 -2.22 -13.73 -0.75
N ILE A 238 -1.56 -14.61 -1.51
CA ILE A 238 -2.11 -15.92 -1.88
C ILE A 238 -2.23 -16.83 -0.65
N ASN A 239 -1.19 -16.88 0.18
CA ASN A 239 -1.19 -17.65 1.43
C ASN A 239 -2.25 -17.14 2.40
N PHE A 240 -2.39 -15.82 2.52
CA PHE A 240 -3.43 -15.18 3.33
C PHE A 240 -4.84 -15.53 2.84
N SER A 241 -5.07 -15.47 1.53
CA SER A 241 -6.36 -15.84 0.93
C SER A 241 -6.74 -17.30 1.21
N LYS A 242 -5.79 -18.22 0.99
CA LYS A 242 -5.96 -19.66 1.27
C LYS A 242 -6.24 -19.92 2.75
N LYS A 243 -5.50 -19.26 3.66
CA LYS A 243 -5.68 -19.38 5.11
C LYS A 243 -7.09 -18.97 5.57
N ASN A 244 -7.73 -18.05 4.85
CA ASN A 244 -9.06 -17.53 5.19
C ASN A 244 -10.20 -18.11 4.33
N ASP A 245 -9.92 -19.16 3.54
CA ASP A 245 -10.88 -19.77 2.62
C ASP A 245 -11.57 -18.73 1.71
N LYS A 246 -10.75 -17.85 1.13
CA LYS A 246 -11.20 -16.85 0.16
C LYS A 246 -10.50 -17.03 -1.16
N GLU A 247 -11.26 -16.82 -2.23
CA GLU A 247 -10.75 -16.79 -3.60
C GLU A 247 -10.15 -15.40 -3.90
N PRO A 248 -8.83 -15.32 -4.17
CA PRO A 248 -8.21 -14.07 -4.54
C PRO A 248 -8.48 -13.76 -6.01
N ILE A 249 -8.74 -12.50 -6.35
CA ILE A 249 -8.74 -12.02 -7.73
C ILE A 249 -7.49 -11.19 -7.96
N LEU A 250 -6.72 -11.57 -8.97
CA LEU A 250 -5.49 -10.87 -9.37
C LEU A 250 -5.75 -10.01 -10.60
N ILE A 251 -5.30 -8.76 -10.53
CA ILE A 251 -5.57 -7.72 -11.51
C ILE A 251 -4.26 -7.29 -12.16
N LYS A 252 -4.23 -7.26 -13.49
CA LYS A 252 -3.12 -6.74 -14.27
C LYS A 252 -3.00 -5.23 -14.07
N GLN A 253 -1.77 -4.75 -13.92
CA GLN A 253 -1.46 -3.32 -13.87
C GLN A 253 -0.17 -3.03 -14.64
N ASN A 254 0.13 -1.75 -14.88
CA ASN A 254 1.35 -1.33 -15.55
C ASN A 254 2.61 -1.36 -14.64
N LYS A 255 2.81 -2.50 -13.96
CA LYS A 255 3.95 -2.88 -13.12
C LYS A 255 4.20 -4.38 -13.29
N ASN A 256 5.32 -4.87 -12.75
CA ASN A 256 5.66 -6.30 -12.80
C ASN A 256 4.76 -7.19 -11.93
N PHE A 257 4.12 -6.62 -10.91
CA PHE A 257 3.34 -7.37 -9.94
C PHE A 257 1.86 -6.96 -10.02
N PRO A 258 0.92 -7.91 -9.85
CA PRO A 258 -0.50 -7.62 -9.93
C PRO A 258 -1.03 -6.93 -8.66
N ILE A 259 -2.22 -6.34 -8.79
CA ILE A 259 -3.04 -5.91 -7.66
C ILE A 259 -3.89 -7.11 -7.22
N GLY A 260 -4.05 -7.29 -5.91
CA GLY A 260 -4.97 -8.27 -5.34
C GLY A 260 -6.24 -7.65 -4.83
N ILE A 261 -7.35 -8.38 -4.97
CA ILE A 261 -8.59 -8.10 -4.24
C ILE A 261 -9.17 -9.39 -3.65
N ILE A 262 -9.54 -9.31 -2.38
CA ILE A 262 -10.32 -10.33 -1.66
C ILE A 262 -11.58 -9.65 -1.14
N LYS A 263 -12.71 -10.34 -1.27
CA LYS A 263 -13.97 -9.96 -0.62
C LYS A 263 -14.21 -10.88 0.56
N LYS A 264 -14.42 -10.32 1.76
CA LYS A 264 -14.71 -11.08 2.98
C LYS A 264 -16.14 -11.60 2.98
#